data_AF-N9LEN3-F1
#
_entry.id   AF-N9LEN3-F1
#
_cell.length_a   1.000
_cell.length_b   1.000
_cell.length_c   1.000
_cell.angle_alpha   90.00
_cell.angle_beta   90.00
_cell.angle_gamma   90.00
#
_symmetry.space_group_name_H-M   'P 1'
#
loop_
_entity.id
_entity.type
_entity.pdbx_description
1 polymer ?
#
loop_
_entity_poly.entity_id
_entity_poly.type
_entity_poly.pdbx_seq_one_letter_code
_entity_poly.pdbx_strand_id
1 'polypeptide(L)'
;MKIKINQEENTSPTLDVLLKLDRQQQHLKIRWIILPILIVLLMFSWQQHLFTAWVILPSIWMLLVFNHLLIIRSRRQKLQKIQEIKLDPVFMRSLQQHYPHISLKQRRLIEAGFKDYLALHAIQQQAYAMPSNAVDALWHEMLEYPDQYRKLCIQTIGRELNHHPYGDETQAEQQAKQLFEAWKYSCLLHGYNPRNTTQMPRLFAIDQALNWEHGQHFDLDKMTKDYAKYLQEQSSSSSSCGSSCSSCGGD
;
A
#
# COMPACT_ATOMS: atom_id res chain seq x y z
N MET A 1 34.05 -22.90 3.18
CA MET A 1 33.75 -21.96 4.29
C MET A 1 33.62 -20.49 3.88
N LYS A 2 34.14 -20.04 2.71
CA LYS A 2 34.01 -18.64 2.25
C LYS A 2 32.63 -18.21 1.71
N ILE A 3 31.80 -19.16 1.26
CA ILE A 3 30.49 -18.84 0.63
C ILE A 3 29.46 -18.32 1.66
N LYS A 4 29.44 -18.89 2.88
CA LYS A 4 28.50 -18.47 3.93
C LYS A 4 28.79 -17.06 4.48
N ILE A 5 30.07 -16.69 4.59
CA ILE A 5 30.50 -15.39 5.15
C ILE A 5 30.02 -14.24 4.25
N ASN A 6 30.19 -14.36 2.94
CA ASN A 6 29.73 -13.34 1.98
C ASN A 6 28.19 -13.25 1.88
N GLN A 7 27.47 -14.34 2.19
CA GLN A 7 26.01 -14.35 2.23
C GLN A 7 25.48 -13.66 3.50
N GLU A 8 26.08 -13.89 4.66
CA GLU A 8 25.72 -13.19 5.90
C GLU A 8 26.07 -11.69 5.84
N GLU A 9 27.21 -11.34 5.21
CA GLU A 9 27.66 -9.97 5.04
C GLU A 9 26.79 -9.15 4.06
N ASN A 10 26.26 -9.75 2.98
CA ASN A 10 25.37 -9.06 2.02
C ASN A 10 23.89 -9.08 2.42
N THR A 11 23.45 -10.08 3.20
CA THR A 11 22.07 -10.10 3.74
C THR A 11 21.89 -9.02 4.79
N SER A 12 22.84 -8.84 5.71
CA SER A 12 22.74 -7.82 6.76
C SER A 12 22.42 -6.40 6.28
N PRO A 13 23.14 -5.80 5.30
CA PRO A 13 22.87 -4.44 4.82
C PRO A 13 21.53 -4.36 4.06
N THR A 14 21.18 -5.39 3.29
CA THR A 14 19.89 -5.44 2.59
C THR A 14 18.72 -5.47 3.59
N LEU A 15 18.82 -6.29 4.63
CA LEU A 15 17.85 -6.33 5.72
C LEU A 15 17.75 -4.98 6.46
N ASP A 16 18.88 -4.31 6.70
CA ASP A 16 18.88 -2.98 7.35
C ASP A 16 18.20 -1.92 6.49
N VAL A 17 18.46 -1.93 5.18
CA VAL A 17 17.76 -1.06 4.24
C VAL A 17 16.26 -1.31 4.34
N LEU A 18 15.82 -2.57 4.23
CA LEU A 18 14.40 -2.93 4.30
C LEU A 18 13.73 -2.57 5.63
N LEU A 19 14.43 -2.75 6.75
CA LEU A 19 13.93 -2.35 8.07
C LEU A 19 13.81 -0.83 8.22
N LYS A 20 14.71 -0.06 7.59
CA LYS A 20 14.71 1.39 7.60
C LYS A 20 13.73 2.03 6.62
N LEU A 21 13.11 1.25 5.71
CA LEU A 21 12.06 1.78 4.83
C LEU A 21 10.91 2.35 5.68
N ASP A 22 10.76 3.66 5.62
CA ASP A 22 9.64 4.33 6.26
C ASP A 22 8.36 4.16 5.43
N ARG A 23 7.22 4.23 6.10
CA ARG A 23 5.91 4.32 5.45
C ARG A 23 5.72 5.76 5.00
N GLN A 24 6.36 6.10 3.88
CA GLN A 24 6.40 7.45 3.34
C GLN A 24 4.99 7.97 3.05
N GLN A 25 4.73 9.17 3.55
CA GLN A 25 3.43 9.82 3.43
C GLN A 25 3.39 10.68 2.17
N GLN A 26 2.22 10.75 1.53
CA GLN A 26 1.99 11.75 0.50
C GLN A 26 1.93 13.13 1.18
N HIS A 27 2.77 14.06 0.73
CA HIS A 27 2.72 15.47 1.15
C HIS A 27 1.92 16.26 0.14
N LEU A 28 1.01 17.12 0.60
CA LEU A 28 0.43 18.13 -0.26
C LEU A 28 1.58 19.08 -0.65
N LYS A 29 1.84 19.28 -1.95
CA LYS A 29 2.88 20.25 -2.34
C LYS A 29 2.40 21.62 -1.89
N ILE A 30 3.20 22.31 -1.06
CA ILE A 30 2.88 23.63 -0.47
C ILE A 30 2.38 24.64 -1.51
N ARG A 31 2.90 24.55 -2.75
CA ARG A 31 2.46 25.36 -3.90
C ARG A 31 0.95 25.35 -4.13
N TRP A 32 0.28 24.21 -3.89
CA TRP A 32 -1.17 24.12 -4.05
C TRP A 32 -1.85 25.01 -3.01
N ILE A 33 -1.40 25.01 -1.76
CA ILE A 33 -1.94 25.85 -0.68
C ILE A 33 -1.70 27.35 -0.95
N ILE A 34 -0.50 27.73 -1.42
CA ILE A 34 -0.10 29.13 -1.55
C ILE A 34 -0.71 29.83 -2.78
N LEU A 35 -0.78 29.15 -3.93
CA LEU A 35 -1.22 29.74 -5.20
C LEU A 35 -2.57 30.48 -5.10
N PRO A 36 -3.64 29.91 -4.53
CA PRO A 36 -4.93 30.60 -4.43
C PRO A 36 -5.00 31.62 -3.32
N ILE A 37 -4.24 31.45 -2.22
CA ILE A 37 -4.10 32.51 -1.20
C ILE A 37 -3.52 33.76 -1.87
N LEU A 38 -2.49 33.59 -2.70
CA LEU A 38 -1.86 34.68 -3.44
C LEU A 38 -2.80 35.31 -4.47
N ILE A 39 -3.59 34.52 -5.20
CA ILE A 39 -4.62 35.03 -6.13
C ILE A 39 -5.67 35.84 -5.37
N VAL A 40 -6.17 35.35 -4.23
CA VAL A 40 -7.15 36.07 -3.41
C VAL A 40 -6.58 37.40 -2.88
N LEU A 41 -5.34 37.41 -2.39
CA LEU A 41 -4.67 38.62 -1.88
C LEU A 41 -4.44 39.67 -2.98
N LEU A 42 -3.94 39.24 -4.15
CA LEU A 42 -3.66 40.13 -5.27
C LEU A 42 -4.95 40.76 -5.82
N MET A 43 -6.05 40.02 -5.82
CA MET A 43 -7.33 40.51 -6.31
C MET A 43 -8.08 41.36 -5.27
N PHE A 44 -7.93 41.10 -3.97
CA PHE A 44 -8.43 42.00 -2.91
C PHE A 44 -7.79 43.40 -3.03
N SER A 45 -6.51 43.45 -3.43
CA SER A 45 -5.81 44.70 -3.71
C SER A 45 -6.34 45.47 -4.92
N TRP A 46 -7.13 44.83 -5.81
CA TRP A 46 -7.56 45.41 -7.09
C TRP A 46 -9.05 45.82 -7.12
N GLN A 47 -9.74 45.92 -5.98
CA GLN A 47 -11.05 46.59 -5.78
C GLN A 47 -12.11 46.43 -6.90
N GLN A 48 -12.16 45.27 -7.58
CA GLN A 48 -13.17 45.00 -8.61
C GLN A 48 -14.50 44.61 -7.95
N HIS A 49 -15.55 45.40 -8.15
CA HIS A 49 -16.90 45.17 -7.59
C HIS A 49 -17.74 44.12 -8.35
N LEU A 50 -17.17 43.47 -9.38
CA LEU A 50 -17.88 42.52 -10.22
C LEU A 50 -17.80 41.08 -9.69
N PHE A 51 -18.98 40.56 -9.31
CA PHE A 51 -19.43 39.16 -9.41
C PHE A 51 -19.15 38.15 -8.26
N THR A 52 -20.24 37.57 -7.77
CA THR A 52 -20.34 36.48 -6.76
C THR A 52 -19.58 35.20 -7.12
N ALA A 53 -19.40 34.91 -8.41
CA ALA A 53 -18.69 33.72 -8.90
C ALA A 53 -17.22 33.67 -8.43
N TRP A 54 -16.58 34.82 -8.23
CA TRP A 54 -15.16 34.92 -7.89
C TRP A 54 -14.86 34.65 -6.41
N VAL A 55 -15.87 34.70 -5.54
CA VAL A 55 -15.76 34.22 -4.15
C VAL A 55 -16.03 32.72 -4.09
N ILE A 56 -16.95 32.23 -4.93
CA ILE A 56 -17.36 30.83 -4.97
C ILE A 56 -16.21 29.93 -5.41
N LEU A 57 -15.49 30.26 -6.49
CA LEU A 57 -14.38 29.45 -7.02
C LEU A 57 -13.22 29.21 -6.01
N PRO A 58 -12.63 30.24 -5.37
CA PRO A 58 -11.59 30.03 -4.37
C PRO A 58 -12.14 29.39 -3.09
N SER A 59 -13.41 29.60 -2.75
CA SER A 59 -14.04 28.92 -1.62
C SER A 59 -14.18 27.42 -1.87
N ILE A 60 -14.64 27.02 -3.06
CA ILE A 60 -14.69 25.61 -3.49
C ILE A 60 -13.27 25.02 -3.48
N TRP A 61 -12.29 25.74 -4.02
CA TRP A 61 -10.91 25.29 -4.04
C TRP A 61 -10.33 25.11 -2.62
N MET A 62 -10.61 26.04 -1.71
CA MET A 62 -10.21 25.95 -0.29
C MET A 62 -10.87 24.76 0.39
N LEU A 63 -12.15 24.49 0.13
CA LEU A 63 -12.84 23.30 0.62
C LEU A 63 -12.20 22.01 0.10
N LEU A 64 -11.84 21.96 -1.20
CA LEU A 64 -11.15 20.80 -1.78
C LEU A 64 -9.78 20.57 -1.11
N VAL A 65 -9.00 21.62 -0.90
CA VAL A 65 -7.70 21.51 -0.22
C VAL A 65 -7.85 21.15 1.25
N PHE A 66 -8.79 21.76 1.96
CA PHE A 66 -9.08 21.43 3.35
C PHE A 66 -9.52 19.97 3.49
N ASN A 67 -10.45 19.50 2.66
CA ASN A 67 -10.86 18.10 2.62
C ASN A 67 -9.67 17.18 2.31
N HIS A 68 -8.83 17.54 1.34
CA HIS A 68 -7.63 16.77 1.02
C HIS A 68 -6.62 16.73 2.18
N LEU A 69 -6.46 17.82 2.93
CA LEU A 69 -5.62 17.87 4.14
C LEU A 69 -6.19 16.97 5.25
N LEU A 70 -7.51 16.95 5.44
CA LEU A 70 -8.17 16.04 6.39
C LEU A 70 -7.96 14.57 5.99
N ILE A 71 -8.09 14.23 4.71
CA ILE A 71 -7.82 12.88 4.20
C ILE A 71 -6.36 12.49 4.45
N ILE A 72 -5.42 13.37 4.14
CA ILE A 72 -4.00 13.13 4.43
C ILE A 72 -3.81 12.91 5.93
N ARG A 73 -4.27 13.82 6.78
CA ARG A 73 -4.13 13.71 8.24
C ARG A 73 -4.68 12.40 8.78
N SER A 74 -5.89 12.02 8.36
CA SER A 74 -6.52 10.74 8.75
C SER A 74 -5.66 9.54 8.34
N ARG A 75 -5.16 9.51 7.09
CA ARG A 75 -4.23 8.46 6.63
C ARG A 75 -2.94 8.43 7.44
N ARG A 76 -2.38 9.59 7.77
CA ARG A 76 -1.15 9.69 8.59
C ARG A 76 -1.35 9.08 9.97
N GLN A 77 -2.45 9.41 10.63
CA GLN A 77 -2.79 8.86 11.95
C GLN A 77 -2.96 7.34 11.91
N LYS A 78 -3.61 6.80 10.87
CA LYS A 78 -3.74 5.35 10.67
C LYS A 78 -2.39 4.66 10.50
N LEU A 79 -1.51 5.22 9.67
CA LEU A 79 -0.17 4.66 9.42
C LEU A 79 0.73 4.73 10.68
N GLN A 80 0.67 5.82 11.44
CA GLN A 80 1.37 5.96 12.71
C GLN A 80 0.90 4.91 13.72
N LYS A 81 -0.42 4.71 13.83
CA LYS A 81 -0.99 3.67 14.69
C LYS A 81 -0.46 2.28 14.34
N ILE A 82 -0.34 1.95 13.05
CA ILE A 82 0.20 0.67 12.58
C ILE A 82 1.71 0.56 12.80
N GLN A 83 2.44 1.66 12.75
CA GLN A 83 3.87 1.67 13.04
C GLN A 83 4.15 1.41 14.53
N GLU A 84 3.37 2.04 15.41
CA GLU A 84 3.55 1.99 16.86
C GLU A 84 2.94 0.73 17.52
N ILE A 85 2.01 0.06 16.85
CA ILE A 85 1.35 -1.11 17.44
C ILE A 85 2.36 -2.22 17.72
N LYS A 86 2.26 -2.78 18.93
CA LYS A 86 3.02 -3.95 19.33
C LYS A 86 2.19 -5.18 19.04
N LEU A 87 2.71 -6.07 18.21
CA LEU A 87 2.09 -7.38 18.01
C LEU A 87 2.19 -8.18 19.31
N ASP A 88 1.18 -9.02 19.57
CA ASP A 88 1.21 -9.90 20.73
C ASP A 88 2.44 -10.83 20.61
N PRO A 89 3.28 -10.94 21.67
CA PRO A 89 4.47 -11.79 21.63
C PRO A 89 4.14 -13.27 21.36
N VAL A 90 2.89 -13.71 21.54
CA VAL A 90 2.45 -15.06 21.17
C VAL A 90 2.71 -15.36 19.69
N PHE A 91 2.46 -14.41 18.77
CA PHE A 91 2.65 -14.62 17.34
C PHE A 91 4.12 -14.87 16.99
N MET A 92 5.02 -14.09 17.58
CA MET A 92 6.47 -14.22 17.34
C MET A 92 7.07 -15.47 17.98
N ARG A 93 6.48 -15.94 19.08
CA ARG A 93 6.86 -17.22 19.69
C ARG A 93 6.42 -18.40 18.83
N SER A 94 5.17 -18.38 18.36
CA SER A 94 4.63 -19.42 17.47
C SER A 94 5.45 -19.51 16.17
N LEU A 95 5.72 -18.36 15.53
CA LEU A 95 6.59 -18.31 14.35
C LEU A 95 8.00 -18.86 14.62
N GLN A 96 8.60 -18.57 15.78
CA GLN A 96 9.91 -19.10 16.14
C GLN A 96 9.90 -20.62 16.37
N GLN A 97 8.78 -21.17 16.85
CA GLN A 97 8.64 -22.62 17.03
C GLN A 97 8.59 -23.35 15.69
N HIS A 98 7.82 -22.83 14.73
CA HIS A 98 7.73 -23.41 13.38
C HIS A 98 8.98 -23.14 12.52
N TYR A 99 9.63 -21.98 12.70
CA TYR A 99 10.82 -21.58 11.94
C TYR A 99 11.99 -21.28 12.87
N PRO A 100 12.63 -22.29 13.49
CA PRO A 100 13.67 -22.08 14.51
C PRO A 100 14.95 -21.43 13.96
N HIS A 101 15.17 -21.50 12.65
CA HIS A 101 16.39 -21.00 12.00
C HIS A 101 16.39 -19.49 11.72
N ILE A 102 15.26 -18.80 11.91
CA ILE A 102 15.16 -17.37 11.60
C ILE A 102 15.72 -16.51 12.75
N SER A 103 16.61 -15.59 12.40
CA SER A 103 17.20 -14.65 13.35
C SER A 103 16.18 -13.62 13.85
N LEU A 104 16.51 -12.94 14.95
CA LEU A 104 15.70 -11.83 15.47
C LEU A 104 15.51 -10.71 14.43
N LYS A 105 16.55 -10.41 13.64
CA LYS A 105 16.50 -9.37 12.60
C LYS A 105 15.52 -9.75 11.49
N GLN A 106 15.53 -11.01 11.07
CA GLN A 106 14.59 -11.55 10.08
C GLN A 106 13.15 -11.49 10.61
N ARG A 107 12.91 -11.88 11.87
CA ARG A 107 11.56 -11.75 12.49
C ARG A 107 11.06 -10.31 12.52
N ARG A 108 11.91 -9.34 12.87
CA ARG A 108 11.55 -7.92 12.82
C ARG A 108 11.20 -7.46 11.41
N LEU A 109 11.88 -7.99 10.39
CA LEU A 109 11.57 -7.67 9.00
C LEU A 109 10.22 -8.28 8.57
N ILE A 110 9.94 -9.51 8.96
CA ILE A 110 8.64 -10.17 8.73
C ILE A 110 7.51 -9.38 9.42
N GLU A 111 7.70 -8.99 10.68
CA GLU A 111 6.75 -8.13 11.41
C GLU A 111 6.53 -6.78 10.70
N ALA A 112 7.61 -6.14 10.25
CA ALA A 112 7.53 -4.88 9.52
C ALA A 112 6.77 -5.04 8.19
N GLY A 113 6.97 -6.15 7.48
CA GLY A 113 6.20 -6.53 6.30
C GLY A 113 4.72 -6.72 6.62
N PHE A 114 4.37 -7.45 7.67
CA PHE A 114 2.97 -7.64 8.05
C PHE A 114 2.27 -6.31 8.39
N LYS A 115 2.98 -5.42 9.07
CA LYS A 115 2.51 -4.04 9.31
C LYS A 115 2.31 -3.26 8.02
N ASP A 116 3.11 -3.48 6.98
CA ASP A 116 2.84 -2.87 5.66
C ASP A 116 1.58 -3.43 5.04
N TYR A 117 1.36 -4.74 5.16
CA TYR A 117 0.14 -5.37 4.66
C TYR A 117 -1.12 -4.81 5.35
N LEU A 118 -1.07 -4.62 6.68
CA LEU A 118 -2.13 -3.89 7.39
C LEU A 118 -2.29 -2.45 6.89
N ALA A 119 -1.18 -1.76 6.58
CA ALA A 119 -1.21 -0.39 6.07
C ALA A 119 -1.89 -0.30 4.70
N LEU A 120 -1.68 -1.27 3.80
CA LEU A 120 -2.39 -1.36 2.52
C LEU A 120 -3.92 -1.37 2.75
N HIS A 121 -4.40 -2.22 3.66
CA HIS A 121 -5.82 -2.31 4.00
C HIS A 121 -6.35 -1.09 4.77
N ALA A 122 -5.50 -0.37 5.51
CA ALA A 122 -5.88 0.87 6.19
C ALA A 122 -6.02 2.07 5.23
N ILE A 123 -5.21 2.09 4.17
CA ILE A 123 -5.24 3.14 3.14
C ILE A 123 -6.45 2.94 2.23
N GLN A 124 -6.68 1.71 1.77
CA GLN A 124 -7.75 1.38 0.84
C GLN A 124 -8.35 0.03 1.20
N GLN A 125 -9.67 0.01 1.40
CA GLN A 125 -10.42 -1.22 1.68
C GLN A 125 -10.68 -1.97 0.39
N GLN A 126 -9.83 -2.94 0.10
CA GLN A 126 -9.99 -3.90 -0.98
C GLN A 126 -9.23 -5.18 -0.66
N ALA A 127 -9.37 -6.19 -1.52
CA ALA A 127 -8.59 -7.42 -1.46
C ALA A 127 -7.21 -7.20 -2.08
N TYR A 128 -6.19 -7.74 -1.44
CA TYR A 128 -4.79 -7.73 -1.89
C TYR A 128 -4.27 -9.15 -1.91
N ALA A 129 -3.40 -9.42 -2.88
CA ALA A 129 -2.59 -10.63 -2.81
C ALA A 129 -1.56 -10.44 -1.70
N MET A 130 -1.17 -11.55 -1.07
CA MET A 130 -0.04 -11.57 -0.17
C MET A 130 1.24 -11.90 -0.97
N PRO A 131 2.15 -10.93 -1.23
CA PRO A 131 3.28 -11.12 -2.14
C PRO A 131 4.53 -11.69 -1.43
N SER A 132 4.44 -12.08 -0.16
CA SER A 132 5.56 -12.62 0.60
C SER A 132 5.09 -13.80 1.42
N ASN A 133 5.63 -14.98 1.12
CA ASN A 133 5.36 -16.21 1.84
C ASN A 133 5.94 -16.17 3.26
N ALA A 134 7.04 -15.44 3.49
CA ALA A 134 7.56 -15.25 4.85
C ALA A 134 6.59 -14.47 5.74
N VAL A 135 5.96 -13.44 5.18
CA VAL A 135 4.98 -12.63 5.91
C VAL A 135 3.63 -13.35 5.97
N ASP A 136 3.26 -14.12 4.96
CA ASP A 136 2.09 -15.00 4.98
C ASP A 136 2.22 -16.09 6.03
N ALA A 137 3.43 -16.66 6.23
CA ALA A 137 3.70 -17.61 7.30
C ALA A 137 3.40 -16.99 8.68
N LEU A 138 3.86 -15.76 8.95
CA LEU A 138 3.46 -15.05 10.17
C LEU A 138 1.95 -14.83 10.23
N TRP A 139 1.31 -14.47 9.11
CA TRP A 139 -0.12 -14.27 9.08
C TRP A 139 -0.88 -15.56 9.45
N HIS A 140 -0.46 -16.70 8.93
CA HIS A 140 -1.00 -18.01 9.28
C HIS A 140 -0.84 -18.32 10.78
N GLU A 141 0.34 -18.08 11.37
CA GLU A 141 0.53 -18.22 12.82
C GLU A 141 -0.43 -17.33 13.62
N MET A 142 -0.81 -16.16 13.09
CA MET A 142 -1.73 -15.25 13.77
C MET A 142 -3.18 -15.75 13.73
N LEU A 143 -3.58 -16.49 12.70
CA LEU A 143 -4.94 -17.04 12.56
C LEU A 143 -5.25 -18.12 13.62
N GLU A 144 -4.22 -18.81 14.12
CA GLU A 144 -4.34 -19.76 15.25
C GLU A 144 -4.69 -19.08 16.59
N TYR A 145 -4.61 -17.74 16.65
CA TYR A 145 -4.94 -16.93 17.82
C TYR A 145 -6.02 -15.89 17.47
N PRO A 146 -7.27 -16.34 17.21
CA PRO A 146 -8.32 -15.52 16.60
C PRO A 146 -8.69 -14.28 17.43
N ASP A 147 -8.67 -14.37 18.76
CA ASP A 147 -9.00 -13.23 19.64
C ASP A 147 -7.95 -12.11 19.54
N GLN A 148 -6.67 -12.47 19.61
CA GLN A 148 -5.54 -11.55 19.51
C GLN A 148 -5.51 -10.94 18.11
N TYR A 149 -5.69 -11.76 17.09
CA TYR A 149 -5.71 -11.34 15.68
C TYR A 149 -6.86 -10.39 15.38
N ARG A 150 -8.08 -10.71 15.82
CA ARG A 150 -9.25 -9.85 15.66
C ARG A 150 -9.05 -8.51 16.37
N LYS A 151 -8.53 -8.50 17.59
CA LYS A 151 -8.20 -7.26 18.33
C LYS A 151 -7.20 -6.41 17.54
N LEU A 152 -6.14 -7.01 17.00
CA LEU A 152 -5.16 -6.32 16.18
C LEU A 152 -5.80 -5.67 14.94
N CYS A 153 -6.64 -6.41 14.21
CA CYS A 153 -7.30 -5.93 13.01
C CYS A 153 -8.28 -4.78 13.32
N ILE A 154 -9.13 -4.92 14.34
CA ILE A 154 -10.05 -3.86 14.77
C ILE A 154 -9.28 -2.62 15.22
N GLN A 155 -8.18 -2.79 15.95
CA GLN A 155 -7.35 -1.66 16.39
C GLN A 155 -6.65 -0.95 15.22
N THR A 156 -6.17 -1.67 14.20
CA THR A 156 -5.37 -1.08 13.11
C THR A 156 -6.21 -0.60 11.94
N ILE A 157 -7.07 -1.47 11.41
CA ILE A 157 -7.83 -1.25 10.18
C ILE A 157 -9.32 -0.99 10.44
N GLY A 158 -9.81 -1.23 11.67
CA GLY A 158 -11.20 -0.97 12.07
C GLY A 158 -12.21 -2.06 11.68
N ARG A 159 -11.74 -3.20 11.15
CA ARG A 159 -12.54 -4.35 10.74
C ARG A 159 -11.71 -5.62 10.85
N GLU A 160 -12.35 -6.78 10.74
CA GLU A 160 -11.64 -8.04 10.60
C GLU A 160 -11.04 -8.18 9.20
N LEU A 161 -9.85 -8.77 9.12
CA LEU A 161 -9.18 -9.10 7.87
C LEU A 161 -9.24 -10.61 7.67
N ASN A 162 -10.09 -11.06 6.76
CA ASN A 162 -10.27 -12.48 6.49
C ASN A 162 -9.16 -12.96 5.55
N HIS A 163 -8.44 -14.00 5.97
CA HIS A 163 -7.52 -14.73 5.10
C HIS A 163 -8.34 -15.63 4.17
N HIS A 164 -8.16 -15.45 2.87
CA HIS A 164 -8.76 -16.32 1.85
C HIS A 164 -7.62 -16.80 0.95
N PRO A 165 -7.13 -18.04 1.13
CA PRO A 165 -6.10 -18.56 0.27
C PRO A 165 -6.60 -18.65 -1.17
N TYR A 166 -5.71 -18.43 -2.13
CA TYR A 166 -6.02 -18.70 -3.52
C TYR A 166 -6.22 -20.21 -3.70
N GLY A 167 -7.47 -20.62 -3.92
CA GLY A 167 -7.81 -21.95 -4.39
C GLY A 167 -8.00 -22.01 -5.90
N ASP A 168 -8.16 -23.22 -6.43
CA ASP A 168 -8.40 -23.50 -7.86
C ASP A 168 -9.61 -22.75 -8.45
N GLU A 169 -10.55 -22.35 -7.59
CA GLU A 169 -11.76 -21.60 -7.97
C GLU A 169 -11.51 -20.11 -8.22
N THR A 170 -10.36 -19.56 -7.79
CA THR A 170 -10.09 -18.13 -7.96
C THR A 170 -9.64 -17.84 -9.39
N GLN A 171 -10.40 -17.03 -10.11
CA GLN A 171 -10.04 -16.65 -11.48
C GLN A 171 -8.65 -15.98 -11.53
N ALA A 172 -7.82 -16.39 -12.48
CA ALA A 172 -6.46 -15.86 -12.65
C ALA A 172 -6.43 -14.33 -12.81
N GLU A 173 -7.44 -13.74 -13.45
CA GLU A 173 -7.59 -12.29 -13.58
C GLU A 173 -7.77 -11.60 -12.22
N GLN A 174 -8.55 -12.19 -11.32
CA GLN A 174 -8.76 -11.66 -9.98
C GLN A 174 -7.48 -11.73 -9.14
N GLN A 175 -6.72 -12.83 -9.24
CA GLN A 175 -5.43 -12.97 -8.58
C GLN A 175 -4.43 -11.91 -9.08
N ALA A 176 -4.32 -11.75 -10.40
CA ALA A 176 -3.46 -10.74 -11.01
C ALA A 176 -3.85 -9.32 -10.58
N LYS A 177 -5.15 -8.99 -10.58
CA LYS A 177 -5.66 -7.70 -10.08
C LYS A 177 -5.25 -7.44 -8.64
N GLN A 178 -5.42 -8.42 -7.75
CA GLN A 178 -5.08 -8.28 -6.33
C GLN A 178 -3.56 -8.12 -6.12
N LEU A 179 -2.74 -8.79 -6.93
CA LEU A 179 -1.28 -8.65 -6.92
C LEU A 179 -0.84 -7.26 -7.41
N PHE A 180 -1.43 -6.75 -8.51
CA PHE A 180 -1.10 -5.42 -9.04
C PHE A 180 -1.58 -4.28 -8.14
N GLU A 181 -2.72 -4.45 -7.46
CA GLU A 181 -3.15 -3.51 -6.43
C GLU A 181 -2.24 -3.57 -5.20
N ALA A 182 -1.79 -4.77 -4.79
CA ALA A 182 -0.79 -4.90 -3.73
C ALA A 182 0.52 -4.21 -4.11
N TRP A 183 0.99 -4.37 -5.35
CA TRP A 183 2.17 -3.69 -5.91
C TRP A 183 2.03 -2.17 -5.85
N LYS A 184 0.92 -1.66 -6.38
CA LYS A 184 0.62 -0.22 -6.42
C LYS A 184 0.66 0.39 -5.03
N TYR A 185 -0.08 -0.17 -4.08
CA TYR A 185 -0.14 0.40 -2.73
C TYR A 185 1.13 0.17 -1.92
N SER A 186 1.85 -0.92 -2.15
CA SER A 186 3.18 -1.13 -1.54
C SER A 186 4.20 -0.11 -2.04
N CYS A 187 4.20 0.21 -3.34
CA CYS A 187 5.04 1.28 -3.89
C CYS A 187 4.66 2.64 -3.29
N LEU A 188 3.37 2.98 -3.30
CA LEU A 188 2.88 4.25 -2.76
C LEU A 188 3.16 4.40 -1.26
N LEU A 189 3.11 3.30 -0.50
CA LEU A 189 3.43 3.27 0.93
C LEU A 189 4.88 3.67 1.20
N HIS A 190 5.80 3.41 0.28
CA HIS A 190 7.22 3.78 0.41
C HIS A 190 7.62 4.99 -0.44
N GLY A 191 6.64 5.68 -1.04
CA GLY A 191 6.90 6.87 -1.86
C GLY A 191 7.41 6.57 -3.27
N TYR A 192 7.36 5.32 -3.71
CA TYR A 192 7.79 4.90 -5.05
C TYR A 192 6.68 5.12 -6.08
N ASN A 193 7.08 5.33 -7.34
CA ASN A 193 6.15 5.40 -8.46
C ASN A 193 5.91 3.98 -9.01
N PRO A 194 4.69 3.41 -8.89
CA PRO A 194 4.44 2.02 -9.29
C PRO A 194 4.61 1.76 -10.80
N ARG A 195 4.59 2.80 -11.65
CA ARG A 195 4.81 2.68 -13.10
C ARG A 195 6.28 2.74 -13.51
N ASN A 196 7.13 3.30 -12.65
CA ASN A 196 8.54 3.53 -12.95
C ASN A 196 9.31 3.67 -11.64
N THR A 197 9.49 2.55 -10.95
CA THR A 197 10.27 2.49 -9.71
C THR A 197 11.59 1.80 -9.97
N THR A 198 12.65 2.28 -9.34
CA THR A 198 13.99 1.67 -9.34
C THR A 198 14.24 0.82 -8.10
N GLN A 199 13.29 0.81 -7.16
CA GLN A 199 13.39 0.11 -5.89
C GLN A 199 12.16 -0.76 -5.67
N MET A 200 12.39 -1.95 -5.11
CA MET A 200 11.33 -2.87 -4.76
C MET A 200 10.71 -2.48 -3.41
N PRO A 201 9.38 -2.37 -3.30
CA PRO A 201 8.73 -2.15 -2.01
C PRO A 201 8.97 -3.32 -1.06
N ARG A 202 9.00 -3.06 0.26
CA ARG A 202 9.41 -4.04 1.28
C ARG A 202 8.68 -5.38 1.13
N LEU A 203 7.35 -5.37 0.99
CA LEU A 203 6.54 -6.58 0.86
C LEU A 203 6.96 -7.52 -0.29
N PHE A 204 7.47 -6.98 -1.40
CA PHE A 204 7.90 -7.79 -2.56
C PHE A 204 9.36 -8.25 -2.46
N ALA A 205 10.15 -7.59 -1.59
CA ALA A 205 11.57 -7.85 -1.45
C ALA A 205 11.91 -8.81 -0.29
N ILE A 206 10.99 -8.98 0.67
CA ILE A 206 11.27 -9.74 1.91
C ILE A 206 11.69 -11.18 1.62
N ASP A 207 10.96 -11.91 0.80
CA ASP A 207 11.22 -13.34 0.56
C ASP A 207 12.62 -13.57 -0.01
N GLN A 208 13.00 -12.78 -1.02
CA GLN A 208 14.34 -12.81 -1.61
C GLN A 208 15.42 -12.36 -0.61
N ALA A 209 15.16 -11.31 0.18
CA ALA A 209 16.11 -10.83 1.19
C ALA A 209 16.36 -11.86 2.31
N LEU A 210 15.34 -12.65 2.65
CA LEU A 210 15.41 -13.70 3.65
C LEU A 210 15.96 -15.02 3.12
N ASN A 211 16.04 -15.19 1.79
CA ASN A 211 16.16 -16.50 1.13
C ASN A 211 15.11 -17.49 1.68
N TRP A 212 13.85 -17.03 1.76
CA TRP A 212 12.78 -17.82 2.36
C TRP A 212 12.51 -19.10 1.56
N GLU A 213 12.29 -20.21 2.26
CA GLU A 213 11.96 -21.49 1.62
C GLU A 213 10.63 -21.38 0.88
N HIS A 214 10.61 -21.75 -0.40
CA HIS A 214 9.47 -21.51 -1.30
C HIS A 214 9.03 -20.03 -1.38
N GLY A 215 9.94 -19.08 -1.13
CA GLY A 215 9.66 -17.65 -1.23
C GLY A 215 9.32 -17.19 -2.66
N GLN A 216 8.51 -16.14 -2.75
CA GLN A 216 8.18 -15.49 -4.01
C GLN A 216 9.31 -14.56 -4.46
N HIS A 217 9.72 -14.70 -5.72
CA HIS A 217 10.79 -13.91 -6.31
C HIS A 217 10.23 -13.07 -7.44
N PHE A 218 10.34 -11.75 -7.30
CA PHE A 218 9.86 -10.80 -8.29
C PHE A 218 11.03 -10.12 -8.98
N ASP A 219 10.93 -9.99 -10.30
CA ASP A 219 11.84 -9.14 -11.07
C ASP A 219 11.22 -7.75 -11.20
N LEU A 220 12.00 -6.72 -10.86
CA LEU A 220 11.53 -5.33 -10.82
C LEU A 220 11.06 -4.83 -12.19
N ASP A 221 11.83 -5.13 -13.24
CA ASP A 221 11.55 -4.67 -14.60
C ASP A 221 10.32 -5.37 -15.15
N LYS A 222 10.21 -6.68 -14.93
CA LYS A 222 9.05 -7.47 -15.29
C LYS A 222 7.79 -6.96 -14.58
N MET A 223 7.85 -6.78 -13.26
CA MET A 223 6.69 -6.32 -12.48
C MET A 223 6.21 -4.94 -12.92
N THR A 224 7.14 -4.03 -13.22
CA THR A 224 6.82 -2.69 -13.70
C THR A 224 6.18 -2.73 -15.09
N LYS A 225 6.68 -3.57 -16.01
CA LYS A 225 6.11 -3.76 -17.35
C LYS A 225 4.72 -4.40 -17.29
N ASP A 226 4.55 -5.45 -16.51
CA ASP A 226 3.28 -6.16 -16.35
C ASP A 226 2.22 -5.25 -15.73
N TYR A 227 2.61 -4.44 -14.73
CA TYR A 227 1.74 -3.43 -14.14
C TYR A 227 1.33 -2.34 -15.14
N ALA A 228 2.24 -1.90 -16.01
CA ALA A 228 1.93 -0.93 -17.06
C ALA A 228 0.91 -1.50 -18.06
N LYS A 229 1.04 -2.78 -18.45
CA LYS A 229 0.08 -3.48 -19.31
C LYS A 229 -1.29 -3.60 -18.65
N TYR A 230 -1.34 -4.00 -17.38
CA TYR A 230 -2.57 -4.05 -16.59
C TYR A 230 -3.34 -2.71 -16.58
N LEU A 231 -2.62 -1.59 -16.47
CA LEU A 231 -3.25 -0.26 -16.53
C LEU A 231 -3.83 0.07 -17.91
N GLN A 232 -3.19 -0.37 -19.00
CA GLN A 232 -3.70 -0.19 -20.35
C GLN A 232 -5.01 -0.97 -20.54
N GLU A 233 -5.05 -2.23 -20.10
CA GLU A 233 -6.23 -3.10 -20.18
C GLU A 233 -7.43 -2.55 -19.38
N GLN A 234 -7.18 -1.98 -18.20
CA GLN A 234 -8.22 -1.27 -17.44
C GLN A 234 -8.76 -0.05 -18.20
N SER A 235 -7.89 0.73 -18.84
CA SER A 235 -8.33 1.92 -19.57
C SER A 235 -9.18 1.55 -20.78
N SER A 236 -8.81 0.50 -21.52
CA SER A 236 -9.58 0.02 -22.69
C SER A 236 -10.94 -0.59 -22.33
N SER A 237 -11.05 -1.28 -21.19
CA SER A 237 -12.32 -1.84 -20.75
C SER A 237 -13.29 -0.76 -20.25
N SER A 238 -12.79 0.34 -19.69
CA SER A 238 -13.61 1.50 -19.29
C SER A 238 -14.13 2.35 -20.46
N SER A 239 -13.57 2.22 -21.67
CA SER A 239 -14.06 2.91 -22.88
C SER A 239 -15.14 2.15 -23.66
N SER A 240 -15.50 0.92 -23.27
CA SER A 240 -16.52 0.11 -23.95
C SER A 240 -17.93 0.16 -23.33
N CYS A 241 -18.15 0.96 -22.28
CA CYS A 241 -19.47 1.17 -21.67
C CYS A 241 -20.02 2.57 -21.99
N GLY A 242 -20.45 2.81 -23.23
CA GLY A 242 -20.97 4.12 -23.61
C GLY A 242 -21.58 4.27 -24.99
N SER A 243 -22.31 3.27 -25.51
CA SER A 243 -23.14 3.48 -26.71
C SER A 243 -24.17 2.35 -26.90
N SER A 244 -25.24 2.40 -26.11
CA SER A 244 -26.52 1.76 -26.45
C SER A 244 -27.63 2.79 -26.29
N CYS A 245 -27.68 3.76 -27.21
CA CYS A 245 -28.87 4.57 -27.46
C CYS A 245 -29.79 3.78 -28.40
N SER A 246 -30.65 2.93 -27.83
CA SER A 246 -31.76 2.33 -28.59
C SER A 246 -32.84 3.40 -28.79
N SER A 247 -32.84 3.96 -30.00
CA SER A 247 -33.94 4.74 -30.55
C SER A 247 -35.12 3.81 -30.83
N CYS A 248 -36.25 4.02 -30.16
CA CYS A 248 -37.54 3.46 -30.55
C CYS A 248 -38.50 4.63 -30.83
N GLY A 249 -38.61 5.02 -32.10
CA GLY A 249 -39.85 5.59 -32.65
C GLY A 249 -40.88 4.45 -32.75
N GLY A 250 -42.15 4.70 -32.44
CA GLY A 250 -43.10 5.22 -33.42
C GLY A 250 -43.69 4.04 -34.18
N ASP A 251 -44.79 3.46 -33.68
CA ASP A 251 -46.15 3.63 -34.22
C ASP A 251 -47.18 3.17 -33.16
#